data_AF-A0A166HZL1-F1
#
_entry.id   AF-A0A166HZL1-F1
#
_cell.length_a   1.000
_cell.length_b   1.000
_cell.length_c   1.000
_cell.angle_alpha   90.00
_cell.angle_beta   90.00
_cell.angle_gamma   90.00
#
_symmetry.space_group_name_H-M   'P 1'
#
loop_
_entity.id
_entity.type
_entity.pdbx_description
1 polymer ?
#
loop_
_entity_poly.entity_id
_entity_poly.type
_entity_poly.pdbx_seq_one_letter_code
_entity_poly.pdbx_strand_id
1 'polypeptide(L)'
;MKLEERGLYLIHILVTTANHVAAGSIENANISLEQISHLSSPDGDTMQRIAAHFTEALADRMLKRWPGLHKALNSTKITLVSEERLGHYVLL
;
A
#
# COMPACT_ATOMS: atom_id res chain seq x y z
N MET A 1 -21.95 0.64 -3.37
CA MET A 1 -21.33 1.77 -2.66
C MET A 1 -21.15 2.89 -3.66
N LYS A 2 -21.57 4.11 -3.32
CA LYS A 2 -21.37 5.26 -4.22
C LYS A 2 -19.87 5.61 -4.23
N LEU A 3 -19.31 6.01 -5.38
CA LEU A 3 -17.86 6.31 -5.50
C LEU A 3 -17.39 7.33 -4.46
N GLU A 4 -18.21 8.34 -4.14
CA GLU A 4 -17.93 9.34 -3.12
C GLU A 4 -17.83 8.74 -1.71
N GLU A 5 -18.81 7.91 -1.32
CA GLU A 5 -18.81 7.21 -0.02
C GLU A 5 -17.56 6.34 0.15
N ARG A 6 -17.15 5.70 -0.95
CA ARG A 6 -15.93 4.89 -0.99
C ARG A 6 -14.68 5.72 -0.83
N GLY A 7 -14.59 6.84 -1.53
CA GLY A 7 -13.48 7.78 -1.39
C GLY A 7 -13.32 8.27 0.04
N LEU A 8 -14.41 8.71 0.67
CA LEU A 8 -14.42 9.11 2.08
C LEU A 8 -14.03 7.96 3.02
N TYR A 9 -14.53 6.76 2.77
CA TYR A 9 -14.16 5.59 3.57
C TYR A 9 -12.68 5.23 3.43
N LEU A 10 -12.13 5.27 2.21
CA LEU A 10 -10.69 5.08 1.94
C LEU A 10 -9.84 6.12 2.68
N ILE A 11 -10.24 7.39 2.67
CA ILE A 11 -9.53 8.45 3.42
C ILE A 11 -9.54 8.14 4.91
N HIS A 12 -10.71 7.80 5.46
CA HIS A 12 -10.84 7.50 6.88
C HIS A 12 -9.92 6.35 7.31
N ILE A 13 -9.94 5.24 6.58
CA ILE A 13 -9.11 4.09 6.93
C ILE A 13 -7.61 4.38 6.76
N LEU A 14 -7.20 5.13 5.73
CA LEU A 14 -5.80 5.53 5.55
C LEU A 14 -5.27 6.34 6.74
N VAL A 15 -6.07 7.28 7.24
CA VAL A 15 -5.72 8.07 8.43
C VAL A 15 -5.64 7.18 9.68
N THR A 16 -6.61 6.31 9.88
CA THR A 16 -6.62 5.35 11.00
C THR A 16 -5.40 4.42 10.97
N THR A 17 -5.06 3.85 9.80
CA THR A 17 -3.86 3.05 9.61
C THR A 17 -2.61 3.87 9.92
N ALA A 18 -2.51 5.10 9.42
CA ALA A 18 -1.37 5.97 9.69
C ALA A 18 -1.15 6.23 11.19
N ASN A 19 -2.23 6.37 11.97
CA ASN A 19 -2.20 6.50 13.42
C ASN A 19 -1.72 5.21 14.10
N HIS A 20 -2.22 4.04 13.69
CA HIS A 20 -1.75 2.75 14.23
C HIS A 20 -0.26 2.53 13.95
N VAL A 21 0.19 2.84 12.73
CA VAL A 21 1.61 2.77 12.35
C VAL A 21 2.47 3.74 13.16
N ALA A 22 1.98 4.95 13.44
CA ALA A 22 2.69 5.92 14.28
C ALA A 22 2.78 5.44 15.74
N ALA A 23 1.67 4.93 16.29
CA ALA A 23 1.61 4.35 17.63
C ALA A 23 2.44 3.05 17.78
N GLY A 24 2.84 2.43 16.67
CA GLY A 24 3.61 1.17 16.69
C GLY A 24 2.76 -0.07 16.94
N SER A 25 1.44 0.04 16.82
CA SER A 25 0.54 -1.09 16.96
C SER A 25 0.52 -1.87 15.65
N ILE A 26 1.34 -2.92 15.57
CA ILE A 26 1.46 -3.76 14.38
C ILE A 26 0.15 -4.49 14.07
N GLU A 27 -0.51 -5.02 15.09
CA GLU A 27 -1.78 -5.75 14.96
C GLU A 27 -2.88 -4.87 14.34
N ASN A 28 -3.15 -3.69 14.92
CA ASN A 28 -4.18 -2.80 14.39
C ASN A 28 -3.82 -2.23 13.01
N ALA A 29 -2.55 -1.94 12.78
CA ALA A 29 -2.09 -1.51 11.46
C ALA A 29 -2.27 -2.63 10.43
N ASN A 30 -2.00 -3.90 10.77
CA ASN A 30 -2.20 -5.04 9.89
C ASN A 30 -3.67 -5.23 9.51
N ILE A 31 -4.59 -5.17 10.49
CA ILE A 31 -6.04 -5.29 10.24
C ILE A 31 -6.51 -4.19 9.27
N SER A 32 -6.09 -2.94 9.51
CA SER A 32 -6.51 -1.83 8.65
C SER A 32 -5.86 -1.87 7.26
N LEU A 33 -4.61 -2.33 7.13
CA LEU A 33 -3.96 -2.57 5.84
C LEU A 33 -4.67 -3.68 5.04
N GLU A 34 -5.09 -4.76 5.70
CA GLU A 34 -5.89 -5.81 5.08
C GLU A 34 -7.22 -5.27 4.57
N GLN A 35 -7.89 -4.42 5.33
CA GLN A 35 -9.11 -3.76 4.84
C GLN A 35 -8.84 -2.87 3.62
N ILE A 36 -7.73 -2.12 3.57
CA ILE A 36 -7.40 -1.29 2.39
C ILE A 36 -7.06 -2.14 1.17
N SER A 37 -6.43 -3.32 1.33
CA SER A 37 -6.08 -4.18 0.18
C SER A 37 -7.31 -4.64 -0.60
N HIS A 38 -8.45 -4.83 0.07
CA HIS A 38 -9.73 -5.18 -0.57
C HIS A 38 -10.42 -3.99 -1.26
N LEU A 39 -10.04 -2.76 -0.91
CA LEU A 39 -10.71 -1.53 -1.39
C LEU A 39 -9.86 -0.74 -2.37
N SER A 40 -8.56 -0.93 -2.37
CA SER A 40 -7.61 -0.25 -3.25
C SER A 40 -7.38 -1.04 -4.55
N SER A 41 -6.95 -0.35 -5.59
CA SER A 41 -6.57 -0.96 -6.87
C SER A 41 -5.69 0.02 -7.64
N PRO A 42 -4.56 -0.42 -8.21
CA PRO A 42 -3.67 0.43 -9.01
C PRO A 42 -4.31 0.88 -10.34
N ASP A 43 -5.30 0.12 -10.84
CA ASP A 43 -6.04 0.40 -12.08
C ASP A 43 -7.45 0.95 -11.83
N GLY A 44 -7.78 1.23 -10.56
CA GLY A 44 -9.09 1.70 -10.13
C GLY A 44 -9.31 3.21 -10.32
N ASP A 45 -10.36 3.71 -9.67
CA ASP A 45 -10.60 5.15 -9.58
C ASP A 45 -9.46 5.89 -8.87
N THR A 46 -9.41 7.22 -8.98
CA THR A 46 -8.35 8.04 -8.39
C THR A 46 -8.13 7.76 -6.91
N MET A 47 -9.20 7.53 -6.14
CA MET A 47 -9.09 7.26 -4.70
C MET A 47 -8.54 5.86 -4.42
N GLN A 48 -8.91 4.86 -5.22
CA GLN A 48 -8.30 3.53 -5.15
C GLN A 48 -6.80 3.54 -5.40
N ARG A 49 -6.37 4.32 -6.41
CA ARG A 49 -4.95 4.43 -6.78
C ARG A 49 -4.14 5.12 -5.68
N ILE A 50 -4.68 6.22 -5.14
CA ILE A 50 -4.12 6.89 -3.97
C ILE A 50 -4.01 5.89 -2.81
N ALA A 51 -5.08 5.18 -2.49
CA ALA A 51 -5.08 4.20 -1.40
C ALA A 51 -4.03 3.09 -1.60
N ALA A 52 -3.84 2.61 -2.83
CA ALA A 52 -2.83 1.59 -3.14
C ALA A 52 -1.41 2.11 -2.83
N HIS A 53 -1.05 3.30 -3.31
CA HIS A 53 0.27 3.89 -3.06
C HIS A 53 0.52 4.20 -1.57
N PHE A 54 -0.49 4.74 -0.87
CA PHE A 54 -0.35 5.01 0.56
C PHE A 54 -0.25 3.73 1.39
N THR A 55 -0.94 2.66 0.99
CA THR A 55 -0.85 1.34 1.63
C THR A 55 0.57 0.79 1.55
N GLU A 56 1.19 0.83 0.36
CA GLU A 56 2.58 0.43 0.19
C GLU A 56 3.52 1.26 1.07
N ALA A 57 3.37 2.59 1.06
CA ALA A 57 4.21 3.48 1.85
C ALA A 57 4.05 3.27 3.37
N LEU A 58 2.83 3.00 3.85
CA LEU A 58 2.55 2.72 5.25
C LEU A 58 3.12 1.37 5.68
N ALA A 59 3.00 0.35 4.84
CA ALA A 59 3.59 -0.97 5.07
C ALA A 59 5.13 -0.89 5.11
N ASP A 60 5.77 -0.16 4.18
CA ASP A 60 7.22 0.07 4.20
C ASP A 60 7.66 0.80 5.47
N ARG A 61 6.90 1.81 5.91
CA ARG A 61 7.16 2.52 7.18
C ARG A 61 7.07 1.61 8.40
N MET A 62 6.14 0.65 8.40
CA MET A 62 6.07 -0.37 9.46
C MET A 62 7.31 -1.28 9.46
N LEU A 63 7.68 -1.80 8.28
CA LEU A 63 8.81 -2.72 8.13
C LEU A 63 10.13 -2.08 8.53
N LYS A 64 10.30 -0.77 8.33
CA LYS A 64 11.49 -0.02 8.78
C LYS A 64 11.75 -0.11 10.28
N ARG A 65 10.75 -0.43 11.11
CA ARG A 65 10.97 -0.71 12.54
C ARG A 65 11.73 -2.01 12.77
N TRP A 66 11.75 -2.93 11.81
CA TRP A 66 12.44 -4.22 11.83
C TRP A 66 13.50 -4.26 10.73
N PRO A 67 14.68 -3.64 10.95
CA PRO A 67 15.67 -3.42 9.88
C PRO A 67 16.14 -4.71 9.21
N GLY A 68 16.20 -5.83 9.95
CA GLY A 68 16.55 -7.13 9.38
C GLY A 68 15.52 -7.63 8.37
N LEU A 69 14.23 -7.55 8.71
CA LEU A 69 13.13 -7.95 7.82
C LEU A 69 13.02 -6.99 6.62
N HIS A 70 13.11 -5.68 6.87
CA HIS A 70 13.09 -4.67 5.80
C HIS A 70 14.21 -4.91 4.77
N LYS A 71 15.44 -5.17 5.23
CA LYS A 71 16.56 -5.50 4.34
C LYS A 71 16.35 -6.81 3.58
N ALA A 72 15.89 -7.86 4.26
CA ALA A 72 15.65 -9.16 3.64
C ALA A 72 14.62 -9.08 2.51
N LEU A 73 13.52 -8.35 2.71
CA LEU A 73 12.48 -8.16 1.71
C LEU A 73 12.92 -7.26 0.54
N ASN A 74 13.71 -6.22 0.80
CA ASN A 74 14.24 -5.37 -0.27
C ASN A 74 15.36 -6.03 -1.07
N SER A 75 16.07 -7.00 -0.49
CA SER A 75 17.11 -7.75 -1.20
C SER A 75 16.55 -8.55 -2.39
N THR A 76 15.25 -8.90 -2.38
CA THR A 76 14.58 -9.64 -3.45
C THR A 76 13.76 -8.75 -4.39
N LYS A 77 13.34 -7.55 -3.95
CA LYS A 77 12.54 -6.60 -4.75
C LYS A 77 13.28 -6.06 -5.98
N ILE A 78 14.62 -6.02 -5.97
CA ILE A 78 15.46 -5.53 -7.07
C ILE A 78 15.21 -6.30 -8.39
N THR A 79 14.69 -7.53 -8.32
CA THR A 79 14.42 -8.35 -9.52
C THR A 79 13.11 -7.98 -10.23
N LEU A 80 12.07 -7.53 -9.52
CA LEU A 80 10.71 -7.39 -10.10
C LEU A 80 10.46 -6.06 -10.84
N VAL A 81 11.20 -4.99 -10.51
CA VAL A 81 11.04 -3.68 -11.17
C VAL A 81 11.58 -3.68 -12.61
N SER A 82 12.43 -4.65 -12.95
CA SER A 82 13.06 -4.73 -14.28
C SER A 82 12.10 -5.25 -15.36
N GLU A 83 11.08 -6.05 -15.01
CA GLU A 83 10.19 -6.67 -16.00
C GLU A 83 8.97 -5.82 -16.37
N GLU A 84 8.45 -5.00 -15.46
CA GLU A 84 7.23 -4.20 -15.73
C GLU A 84 7.46 -3.08 -16.76
N ARG A 85 8.69 -2.58 -16.89
CA ARG A 85 9.02 -1.56 -17.91
C ARG A 85 9.20 -2.13 -19.32
N LEU A 86 9.35 -3.45 -19.50
CA LEU A 86 9.56 -4.06 -20.81
C LEU A 86 8.26 -4.33 -21.58
N GLY A 87 7.13 -4.53 -20.89
CA GLY A 87 5.83 -4.78 -21.52
C GLY A 87 5.28 -3.61 -22.36
N HIS A 88 5.68 -2.37 -22.05
CA HIS A 88 5.23 -1.18 -22.78
C HIS A 88 6.05 -0.85 -24.05
N TYR A 89 7.26 -1.38 -24.21
CA TYR A 89 8.08 -1.10 -25.41
C TYR A 89 7.86 -2.09 -26.57
N VAL A 90 7.13 -3.19 -26.35
CA VAL A 90 6.96 -4.26 -27.36
C VAL A 90 5.69 -4.06 -28.22
N LEU A 91 4.90 -3.01 -27.99
CA LEU A 91 3.66 -2.70 -28.73
C LEU A 91 3.68 -1.38 -29.52
N LEU A 92 4.86 -0.83 -29.83
CA LEU A 92 5.06 0.27 -30.78
C LEU A 92 5.99 -0.19 -31.90
#